data_AF-A0A376W3S1-F1
#
_entry.id   AF-A0A376W3S1-F1
#
_cell.length_a   1.000
_cell.length_b   1.000
_cell.length_c   1.000
_cell.angle_alpha   90.00
_cell.angle_beta   90.00
_cell.angle_gamma   90.00
#
_symmetry.space_group_name_H-M   'P 1'
#
loop_
_entity.id
_entity.type
_entity.pdbx_description
1 polymer ?
#
loop_
_entity_poly.entity_id
_entity_poly.type
_entity_poly.pdbx_seq_one_letter_code
_entity_poly.pdbx_strand_id
1 'polypeptide(L)'
;MIIVGAGLNHWYHLDMNYRGLINMLIFCGCVGQSGGGWAHYVGQEKLRPQTGWQPLAFALDWQRPARHMNSTSYFYNHSSQWRYETVTAEELLSPMADKSRYTGHLIDFNVRAERMGWLPSAPAVRH
;
A
#
# COMPACT_ATOMS: atom_id res chain seq x y z
N MET A 1 12.21 -5.79 -21.56
CA MET A 1 10.95 -5.51 -20.84
C MET A 1 10.56 -6.72 -20.01
N ILE A 2 9.91 -6.53 -18.86
CA ILE A 2 9.24 -7.61 -18.12
C ILE A 2 7.78 -7.23 -17.91
N ILE A 3 6.87 -8.07 -18.42
CA ILE A 3 5.43 -7.96 -18.18
C ILE A 3 5.08 -8.76 -16.94
N VAL A 4 4.41 -8.13 -15.97
CA VAL A 4 4.11 -8.74 -14.66
C VAL A 4 2.67 -8.42 -14.24
N GLY A 5 2.04 -9.34 -13.51
CA GLY A 5 0.67 -9.17 -13.02
C GLY A 5 0.44 -9.79 -11.64
N ALA A 6 -0.81 -10.16 -11.36
CA ALA A 6 -1.26 -10.64 -10.05
C ALA A 6 -0.56 -11.92 -9.57
N GLY A 7 -0.07 -12.77 -10.49
CA GLY A 7 0.67 -13.99 -10.14
C GLY A 7 1.90 -13.75 -9.25
N LEU A 8 2.50 -12.55 -9.33
CA LEU A 8 3.58 -12.11 -8.43
C LEU A 8 3.11 -11.07 -7.41
N ASN A 9 2.04 -10.31 -7.70
CA ASN A 9 1.58 -9.18 -6.87
C ASN A 9 0.62 -9.55 -5.74
N HIS A 10 -0.02 -10.73 -5.78
CA HIS A 10 -0.99 -11.16 -4.77
C HIS A 10 -0.38 -12.08 -3.69
N TRP A 11 0.95 -12.02 -3.53
CA TRP A 11 1.66 -12.70 -2.45
C TRP A 11 1.95 -11.72 -1.30
N TYR A 12 2.04 -12.21 -0.06
CA TYR A 12 2.37 -11.36 1.10
C TYR A 12 3.70 -10.62 0.90
N HIS A 13 4.68 -11.28 0.29
CA HIS A 13 5.97 -10.69 -0.08
C HIS A 13 6.01 -10.21 -1.55
N LEU A 14 4.92 -9.61 -2.06
CA LEU A 14 4.85 -9.03 -3.41
C LEU A 14 6.02 -8.07 -3.70
N ASP A 15 6.46 -7.33 -2.68
CA ASP A 15 7.53 -6.34 -2.80
C ASP A 15 8.86 -6.99 -3.20
N MET A 16 9.14 -8.19 -2.69
CA MET A 16 10.40 -8.89 -2.99
C MET A 16 10.39 -9.42 -4.42
N ASN A 17 9.25 -9.97 -4.85
CA ASN A 17 9.02 -10.35 -6.24
C ASN A 17 9.25 -9.14 -7.16
N TYR A 18 8.60 -8.01 -6.87
CA TYR A 18 8.66 -6.81 -7.71
C TYR A 18 10.05 -6.17 -7.71
N ARG A 19 10.68 -6.01 -6.54
CA ARG A 19 12.04 -5.45 -6.44
C ARG A 19 13.08 -6.31 -7.16
N GLY A 20 12.94 -7.64 -7.16
CA GLY A 20 13.79 -8.53 -7.96
C GLY A 20 13.70 -8.20 -9.45
N LEU A 21 12.49 -8.19 -10.01
CA LEU A 21 12.23 -7.87 -11.42
C LEU A 21 12.66 -6.42 -11.76
N ILE A 22 12.37 -5.47 -10.89
CA ILE A 22 12.71 -4.05 -11.07
C ILE A 22 14.24 -3.87 -11.07
N ASN A 23 14.98 -4.50 -10.16
CA ASN A 23 16.44 -4.41 -10.13
C ASN A 23 17.07 -4.98 -11.41
N MET A 24 16.56 -6.10 -11.96
CA MET A 24 17.01 -6.63 -13.26
C MET A 24 16.87 -5.59 -14.37
N LEU A 25 15.73 -4.89 -14.41
CA LEU A 25 15.46 -3.86 -15.41
C LEU A 25 16.31 -2.61 -15.21
N ILE A 26 16.57 -2.21 -13.96
CA ILE A 26 17.45 -1.08 -13.64
C ILE A 26 18.89 -1.40 -14.04
N PHE A 27 19.40 -2.58 -13.68
CA PHE A 27 20.78 -2.99 -14.02
C PHE A 27 21.04 -3.09 -15.51
N CYS A 28 20.00 -3.34 -16.31
CA CYS A 28 20.09 -3.36 -17.77
C CYS A 28 19.64 -2.04 -18.42
N GLY A 29 19.47 -0.94 -17.67
CA GLY A 29 19.09 0.36 -18.24
C GLY A 29 17.75 0.35 -19.00
N CYS A 30 16.85 -0.58 -18.68
CA CYS A 30 15.63 -0.82 -19.44
C CYS A 30 14.51 0.17 -19.08
N VAL A 31 14.52 0.70 -17.86
CA VAL A 31 13.46 1.61 -17.37
C VAL A 31 13.59 2.97 -18.07
N GLY A 32 12.49 3.44 -18.68
CA GLY A 32 12.45 4.73 -19.38
C GLY A 32 12.82 4.66 -20.87
N GLN A 33 13.19 3.49 -21.40
CA GLN A 33 13.48 3.29 -22.83
C GLN A 33 12.31 2.63 -23.55
N SER A 34 11.99 3.09 -24.77
CA SER A 34 10.97 2.47 -25.62
C SER A 34 11.32 1.00 -25.89
N GLY A 35 10.35 0.09 -25.74
CA GLY A 35 10.56 -1.37 -25.81
C GLY A 35 11.18 -1.99 -24.55
N GLY A 36 11.55 -1.20 -23.56
CA GLY A 36 12.10 -1.61 -22.26
C GLY A 36 11.15 -1.41 -21.08
N GLY A 37 11.61 -1.80 -19.90
CA GLY A 37 11.01 -1.39 -18.63
C GLY A 37 10.12 -2.41 -17.92
N TRP A 38 9.55 -1.95 -16.81
CA TRP A 38 8.63 -2.67 -15.94
C TRP A 38 7.20 -2.42 -16.42
N ALA A 39 6.53 -3.47 -16.88
CA ALA A 39 5.21 -3.39 -17.48
C ALA A 39 4.20 -4.16 -16.61
N HIS A 40 3.73 -3.49 -15.57
CA HIS A 40 2.74 -4.03 -14.62
C HIS A 40 1.31 -3.84 -15.13
N TYR A 41 0.55 -4.94 -15.16
CA TYR A 41 -0.87 -4.93 -15.53
C TYR A 41 -1.70 -5.73 -14.52
N VAL A 42 -2.71 -5.07 -13.94
CA VAL A 42 -3.68 -5.64 -12.98
C VAL A 42 -5.09 -5.14 -13.34
N GLY A 43 -5.72 -4.33 -12.49
CA GLY A 43 -6.97 -3.65 -12.80
C GLY A 43 -6.81 -2.43 -13.71
N GLN A 44 -7.94 -1.85 -14.09
CA GLN A 44 -8.01 -0.67 -14.96
C GLN A 44 -7.85 0.62 -14.15
N GLU A 45 -6.68 0.82 -13.54
CA GLU A 45 -6.43 1.95 -12.62
C GLU A 45 -6.23 3.29 -13.33
N LYS A 46 -5.74 3.27 -14.58
CA LYS A 46 -5.33 4.48 -15.30
C LYS A 46 -6.53 5.30 -15.81
N LEU A 47 -7.12 6.08 -14.93
CA LEU A 47 -8.05 7.16 -15.29
C LEU A 47 -7.25 8.31 -15.92
N ARG A 48 -7.26 8.37 -17.27
CA ARG A 48 -6.43 9.33 -18.01
C ARG A 48 -6.70 10.81 -17.66
N PRO A 49 -7.94 11.31 -17.60
CA PRO A 49 -8.21 12.72 -17.27
C PRO A 49 -8.23 12.96 -15.75
N GLN A 50 -7.18 12.52 -15.03
CA GLN A 50 -7.13 12.47 -13.57
C GLN A 50 -7.52 13.80 -12.90
N THR A 51 -6.87 14.90 -13.29
CA THR A 51 -7.06 16.21 -12.65
C THR A 51 -8.38 16.89 -13.02
N GLY A 52 -9.02 16.47 -14.12
CA GLY A 52 -10.37 16.92 -14.47
C GLY A 52 -11.45 16.13 -13.71
N TRP A 53 -11.20 14.85 -13.44
CA TRP A 53 -12.14 13.97 -12.74
C TRP A 53 -12.10 14.12 -11.22
N GLN A 54 -10.91 14.28 -10.61
CA GLN A 54 -10.74 14.40 -9.16
C GLN A 54 -11.63 15.46 -8.50
N PRO A 55 -11.71 16.71 -8.99
CA PRO A 55 -12.56 17.72 -8.36
C PRO A 55 -14.04 17.35 -8.43
N LEU A 56 -14.49 16.76 -9.54
CA LEU A 56 -15.85 16.27 -9.70
C LEU A 56 -16.17 15.12 -8.73
N ALA A 57 -15.31 14.10 -8.69
CA ALA A 57 -15.56 12.87 -7.94
C ALA A 57 -15.62 13.09 -6.42
N PHE A 58 -14.86 14.05 -5.91
CA PHE A 58 -14.74 14.32 -4.49
C PHE A 58 -15.24 15.72 -4.10
N ALA A 59 -16.02 16.37 -4.98
CA ALA A 59 -16.60 17.70 -4.80
C ALA A 59 -15.58 18.78 -4.34
N LEU A 60 -14.35 18.71 -4.86
CA LEU A 60 -13.24 19.59 -4.45
C LEU A 60 -13.37 21.01 -5.00
N ASP A 61 -14.25 21.21 -5.96
CA ASP A 61 -14.71 22.51 -6.42
C ASP A 61 -15.60 23.22 -5.38
N TRP A 62 -16.27 22.46 -4.50
CA TRP A 62 -17.09 23.00 -3.40
C TRP A 62 -16.36 23.04 -2.05
N GLN A 63 -15.69 21.95 -1.66
CA GLN A 63 -15.14 21.76 -0.31
C GLN A 63 -13.84 20.97 -0.33
N ARG A 64 -12.88 21.35 0.52
CA ARG A 64 -11.57 20.69 0.62
C ARG A 64 -11.11 20.61 2.08
N PRO A 65 -10.47 19.51 2.51
CA PRO A 65 -10.23 18.25 1.80
C PRO A 65 -11.43 17.28 1.87
N ALA A 66 -11.47 16.29 0.97
CA ALA A 66 -12.35 15.13 1.10
C ALA A 66 -11.81 14.11 2.13
N ARG A 67 -12.61 13.10 2.49
CA ARG A 67 -12.20 12.01 3.38
C ARG A 67 -11.88 10.74 2.59
N HIS A 68 -10.63 10.59 2.19
CA HIS A 68 -10.13 9.33 1.64
C HIS A 68 -9.76 8.35 2.76
N MET A 69 -9.94 7.05 2.50
CA MET A 69 -9.57 5.98 3.42
C MET A 69 -8.95 4.81 2.65
N ASN A 70 -7.92 4.18 3.21
CA ASN A 70 -7.33 2.98 2.64
C ASN A 70 -8.10 1.73 3.10
N SER A 71 -8.78 1.06 2.17
CA SER A 71 -9.79 0.04 2.51
C SER A 71 -9.25 -1.19 3.22
N THR A 72 -7.99 -1.60 3.01
CA THR A 72 -7.40 -2.76 3.70
C THR A 72 -7.46 -2.58 5.21
N SER A 73 -6.96 -1.44 5.73
CA SER A 73 -7.01 -1.14 7.16
C SER A 73 -8.46 -0.97 7.64
N TYR A 74 -9.30 -0.32 6.83
CA TYR A 74 -10.71 -0.12 7.15
C TYR A 74 -11.43 -1.45 7.39
N PHE A 75 -11.37 -2.38 6.43
CA PHE A 75 -12.05 -3.67 6.57
C PHE A 75 -11.37 -4.57 7.59
N TYR A 76 -10.04 -4.57 7.69
CA TYR A 76 -9.32 -5.32 8.73
C TYR A 76 -9.82 -4.95 10.12
N ASN A 77 -10.08 -3.66 10.37
CA ASN A 77 -10.72 -3.16 11.59
C ASN A 77 -12.23 -3.48 11.67
N HIS A 78 -13.05 -2.96 10.74
CA HIS A 78 -14.52 -2.96 10.86
C HIS A 78 -15.18 -4.32 10.65
N SER A 79 -14.57 -5.21 9.86
CA SER A 79 -14.98 -6.62 9.81
C SER A 79 -14.32 -7.47 10.89
N SER A 80 -13.55 -6.82 11.77
CA SER A 80 -12.89 -7.43 12.93
C SER A 80 -12.01 -8.64 12.58
N GLN A 81 -11.45 -8.68 11.37
CA GLN A 81 -10.55 -9.76 10.95
C GLN A 81 -9.29 -9.82 11.82
N TRP A 82 -8.84 -8.68 12.36
CA TRP A 82 -7.75 -8.61 13.32
C TRP A 82 -7.96 -9.47 14.59
N ARG A 83 -9.21 -9.81 14.94
CA ARG A 83 -9.51 -10.70 16.08
C ARG A 83 -9.07 -12.15 15.84
N TYR A 84 -8.76 -12.49 14.60
CA TYR A 84 -8.38 -13.83 14.15
C TYR A 84 -6.96 -13.85 13.59
N GLU A 85 -6.17 -12.82 13.90
CA GLU A 85 -4.82 -12.71 13.37
C GLU A 85 -3.92 -13.81 13.91
N THR A 86 -3.12 -14.37 13.01
CA THR A 86 -2.14 -15.41 13.32
C THR A 86 -0.72 -14.96 13.01
N VAL A 87 -0.55 -13.94 12.17
CA VAL A 87 0.75 -13.39 11.81
C VAL A 87 1.16 -12.32 12.82
N THR A 88 2.39 -12.39 13.31
CA THR A 88 2.89 -11.40 14.26
C THR A 88 3.88 -10.43 13.62
N ALA A 89 3.98 -9.21 14.13
CA ALA A 89 5.05 -8.30 13.70
C ALA A 89 6.43 -8.87 14.07
N GLU A 90 6.53 -9.62 15.17
CA GLU A 90 7.77 -10.16 15.73
C GLU A 90 8.47 -11.14 14.78
N GLU A 91 7.71 -12.04 14.15
CA GLU A 91 8.25 -13.05 13.22
C GLU A 91 8.63 -12.45 11.86
N LEU A 92 8.20 -11.21 11.59
CA LEU A 92 8.51 -10.45 10.37
C LEU A 92 9.73 -9.53 10.53
N LEU A 93 10.21 -9.31 11.77
CA LEU A 93 11.35 -8.45 12.01
C LEU A 93 12.65 -9.07 11.49
N SER A 94 13.55 -8.21 11.02
CA SER A 94 14.94 -8.59 10.77
C SER A 94 15.56 -9.18 12.05
N PRO A 95 16.43 -10.21 11.94
CA PRO A 95 17.14 -10.76 13.09
C PRO A 95 18.07 -9.74 13.78
N MET A 96 18.36 -8.60 13.13
CA MET A 96 19.18 -7.52 13.68
C MET A 96 18.36 -6.40 14.34
N ALA A 97 17.02 -6.48 14.31
CA ALA A 97 16.16 -5.48 14.92
C ALA A 97 16.01 -5.72 16.42
N ASP A 98 15.93 -4.62 17.19
CA ASP A 98 15.54 -4.68 18.59
C ASP A 98 14.02 -4.97 18.70
N LYS A 99 13.67 -6.22 18.99
CA LYS A 99 12.29 -6.70 19.10
C LYS A 99 11.47 -5.92 20.14
N SER A 100 12.12 -5.38 21.17
CA SER A 100 11.43 -4.65 22.25
C SER A 100 10.76 -3.35 21.76
N ARG A 101 11.27 -2.76 20.66
CA ARG A 101 10.75 -1.52 20.08
C ARG A 101 9.49 -1.72 19.22
N TYR A 102 9.17 -2.95 18.88
CA TYR A 102 8.17 -3.30 17.87
C TYR A 102 7.17 -4.34 18.41
N THR A 103 6.76 -4.16 19.66
CA THR A 103 5.73 -5.00 20.31
C THR A 103 4.31 -4.57 19.90
N GLY A 104 3.33 -5.44 20.12
CA GLY A 104 1.92 -5.19 19.82
C GLY A 104 1.41 -5.96 18.61
N HIS A 105 0.09 -5.91 18.41
CA HIS A 105 -0.61 -6.55 17.30
C HIS A 105 -0.38 -5.81 15.98
N LEU A 106 -0.58 -6.45 14.82
CA LEU A 106 -0.48 -5.76 13.52
C LEU A 106 -1.41 -4.53 13.43
N ILE A 107 -2.61 -4.62 14.02
CA ILE A 107 -3.53 -3.47 14.13
C ILE A 107 -2.95 -2.31 14.97
N ASP A 108 -2.10 -2.58 15.98
CA ASP A 108 -1.49 -1.53 16.80
C ASP A 108 -0.49 -0.69 15.98
N PHE A 109 0.18 -1.31 15.01
CA PHE A 109 1.02 -0.60 14.04
C PHE A 109 0.18 0.30 13.13
N ASN A 110 -1.01 -0.13 12.74
CA ASN A 110 -1.93 0.71 11.97
C ASN A 110 -2.40 1.91 12.79
N VAL A 111 -2.80 1.71 14.05
CA VAL A 111 -3.21 2.81 14.96
C VAL A 111 -2.05 3.76 15.25
N ARG A 112 -0.80 3.26 15.37
CA ARG A 112 0.42 4.09 15.46
C ARG A 112 0.60 4.94 14.22
N ALA A 113 0.48 4.37 13.04
CA ALA A 113 0.58 5.08 11.77
C ALA A 113 -0.51 6.15 11.61
N GLU A 114 -1.76 5.83 11.97
CA GLU A 114 -2.89 6.78 11.91
C GLU A 114 -2.65 8.01 12.79
N ARG A 115 -2.32 7.83 14.08
CA ARG A 115 -2.10 8.97 15.00
C ARG A 115 -0.86 9.79 14.68
N MET A 116 0.09 9.22 13.92
CA MET A 116 1.27 9.93 13.40
C MET A 116 1.02 10.63 12.06
N GLY A 117 -0.20 10.57 11.52
CA GLY A 117 -0.55 11.16 10.23
C GLY A 117 0.03 10.43 9.02
N TRP A 118 0.49 9.18 9.19
CA TRP A 118 1.01 8.35 8.09
C TRP A 118 -0.11 7.69 7.28
N LEU A 119 -1.24 7.38 7.92
CA LEU A 119 -2.44 6.79 7.29
C LEU A 119 -3.70 7.59 7.66
N PRO A 120 -4.74 7.61 6.80
CA PRO A 120 -6.04 8.15 7.16
C PRO A 120 -6.78 7.25 8.15
N SER A 121 -7.82 7.78 8.80
CA SER A 121 -8.69 7.04 9.72
C SER A 121 -10.18 7.26 9.42
N ALA A 122 -10.99 6.21 9.61
CA ALA A 122 -12.44 6.26 9.41
C ALA A 122 -13.16 5.22 10.30
N PRO A 123 -14.00 5.62 11.28
CA PRO A 123 -14.17 6.98 11.78
C PRO A 123 -12.85 7.62 12.23
N ALA A 124 -12.75 8.95 12.11
CA ALA A 124 -11.51 9.64 12.38
C ALA A 124 -11.12 9.54 13.86
N VAL A 125 -9.85 9.26 14.13
CA VAL A 125 -9.28 9.36 15.49
C VAL A 125 -9.21 10.84 15.87
N ARG A 126 -9.69 11.22 17.06
CA ARG A 126 -9.51 12.60 17.56
C ARG A 126 -8.04 12.81 17.93
N HIS A 127 -7.44 13.88 17.40
CA HIS A 127 -6.16 14.41 17.88
C HIS A 127 -6.34 15.11 19.22
#